data_AF-A0A160T6S9-F1
#
_entry.id   AF-A0A160T6S9-F1
#
_cell.length_a   1.000
_cell.length_b   1.000
_cell.length_c   1.000
_cell.angle_alpha   90.00
_cell.angle_beta   90.00
_cell.angle_gamma   90.00
#
_symmetry.space_group_name_H-M   'P 1'
#
loop_
_entity.id
_entity.type
_entity.pdbx_description
1 polymer ?
#
loop_
_entity_poly.entity_id
_entity_poly.type
_entity_poly.pdbx_seq_one_letter_code
_entity_poly.pdbx_strand_id
1 'polypeptide(L)'
;MLRVLRRILLFTLLFVGAAFLLYQGFLFWRALDKLPPTTTIAGVAVGGLTPDAARDAVNDRYLSPVVVYNGEERAAELMPADAGFTIDTEGMLAQARAEWEKQEMWLRYVEFVVGISPQPIIIPIRARHDDAALAGQLDTIADFIDSPARGPQLLADTGEIQPGQSGLVTDRAASLHHLRSALYSPTDRQASLTLIEQPAPEWDIQVLQDAIENQLSAFEGFASVFILDLQTGEEVSINSDVAVSALSILKIAIFVEAYRALDAPPNEYEQELFLSTATASSNHSANLLLHVIAGEDNTYEGAEVLTAEMRRMGMLNSFMAIPYDATEVPSRPSTYSTPANANPSIDTRPDTSMQTTAEDIGGLLAMIYYCAQGEGGLLAVYPGEITQEECQAIVDLMIQNVEGNLIRFGVPDGVAVSHKHGWSFNEHGDAGIVYSPGGDFVIYTLLAQPESDWLSSEYSFPILREIARASYNYFNRENPYEGRAMDDLEELEEIRAGGN
;
A
#
# COMPACT_ATOMS: atom_id res chain seq x y z
N MET A 1 5.05 -106.46 32.33
CA MET A 1 4.76 -105.14 32.94
C MET A 1 5.48 -103.97 32.28
N LEU A 2 6.81 -103.95 32.17
CA LEU A 2 7.56 -102.79 31.63
C LEU A 2 7.16 -102.32 30.21
N ARG A 3 6.82 -103.21 29.28
CA ARG A 3 6.37 -102.82 27.92
C ARG A 3 5.00 -102.13 27.91
N VAL A 4 4.11 -102.53 28.82
CA VAL A 4 2.76 -101.94 28.95
C VAL A 4 2.85 -100.57 29.60
N LEU A 5 3.67 -100.44 30.66
CA LEU A 5 3.93 -99.16 31.32
C LEU A 5 4.60 -98.16 30.36
N ARG A 6 5.58 -98.61 29.57
CA ARG A 6 6.23 -97.78 28.54
C ARG A 6 5.24 -97.33 27.47
N ARG A 7 4.33 -98.19 27.02
CA ARG A 7 3.28 -97.82 26.06
C ARG A 7 2.29 -96.82 26.66
N ILE A 8 1.81 -97.06 27.88
CA ILE A 8 0.91 -96.14 28.58
C ILE A 8 1.57 -94.78 28.71
N LEU A 9 2.80 -94.70 29.22
CA LEU A 9 3.53 -93.44 29.40
C LEU A 9 3.77 -92.70 28.08
N LEU A 10 4.05 -93.43 26.99
CA LEU A 10 4.19 -92.87 25.64
C LEU A 10 2.85 -92.31 25.13
N PHE A 11 1.75 -93.03 25.33
CA PHE A 11 0.41 -92.57 24.99
C PHE A 11 0.00 -91.35 25.82
N THR A 12 0.32 -91.31 27.11
CA THR A 12 0.04 -90.14 27.96
C THR A 12 0.85 -88.92 27.53
N LEU A 13 2.14 -89.09 27.21
CA LEU A 13 2.99 -88.00 26.69
C LEU A 13 2.51 -87.49 25.33
N LEU A 14 2.14 -88.39 24.43
CA LEU A 14 1.56 -88.02 23.13
C LEU A 14 0.22 -87.30 23.30
N PHE A 15 -0.62 -87.75 24.24
CA PHE A 15 -1.90 -87.12 24.52
C PHE A 15 -1.73 -85.72 25.15
N VAL A 16 -0.85 -85.58 26.13
CA VAL A 16 -0.54 -84.27 26.76
C VAL A 16 0.11 -83.32 25.75
N GLY A 17 1.03 -83.81 24.92
CA GLY A 17 1.64 -83.04 23.85
C GLY A 17 0.61 -82.59 22.80
N ALA A 18 -0.30 -83.46 22.39
CA ALA A 18 -1.39 -83.12 21.48
C ALA A 18 -2.37 -82.11 22.10
N ALA A 19 -2.74 -82.28 23.38
CA ALA A 19 -3.59 -81.34 24.11
C ALA A 19 -2.92 -79.95 24.25
N PHE A 20 -1.61 -79.91 24.51
CA PHE A 20 -0.84 -78.68 24.56
C PHE A 20 -0.81 -77.99 23.19
N LEU A 21 -0.52 -78.72 22.11
CA LEU A 21 -0.52 -78.14 20.76
C LEU A 21 -1.91 -77.65 20.34
N LEU A 22 -3.00 -78.36 20.68
CA LEU A 22 -4.36 -77.90 20.45
C LEU A 22 -4.70 -76.64 21.25
N TYR A 23 -4.28 -76.57 22.52
CA TYR A 23 -4.43 -75.37 23.34
C TYR A 23 -3.64 -74.18 22.77
N GLN A 24 -2.38 -74.40 22.37
CA GLN A 24 -1.59 -73.39 21.67
C GLN A 24 -2.20 -73.00 20.33
N GLY A 25 -2.83 -73.94 19.62
CA GLY A 25 -3.58 -73.68 18.38
C GLY A 25 -4.77 -72.76 18.61
N PHE A 26 -5.52 -72.97 19.69
CA PHE A 26 -6.60 -72.08 20.11
C PHE A 26 -6.08 -70.67 20.47
N LEU A 27 -4.98 -70.59 21.22
CA LEU A 27 -4.35 -69.31 21.56
C LEU A 27 -3.80 -68.58 20.33
N PHE A 28 -3.17 -69.30 19.40
CA PHE A 28 -2.69 -68.76 18.14
C PHE A 28 -3.85 -68.24 17.28
N TRP A 29 -4.94 -69.01 17.14
CA TRP A 29 -6.12 -68.57 16.41
C TRP A 29 -6.69 -67.27 16.99
N ARG A 30 -6.74 -67.14 18.31
CA ARG A 30 -7.16 -65.91 18.99
C ARG A 30 -6.16 -64.76 18.84
N ALA A 31 -4.88 -65.07 18.61
CA ALA A 31 -3.83 -64.09 18.32
C ALA A 31 -3.85 -63.63 16.86
N LEU A 32 -4.44 -64.40 15.92
CA LEU A 32 -4.60 -64.00 14.52
C LEU A 32 -5.55 -62.81 14.33
N ASP A 33 -6.47 -62.58 15.27
CA ASP A 33 -7.36 -61.41 15.29
C ASP A 33 -6.63 -60.10 15.66
N LYS A 34 -5.34 -60.19 16.02
CA LYS A 34 -4.52 -59.06 16.47
C LYS A 34 -3.33 -58.84 15.53
N LEU A 35 -2.84 -57.61 15.52
CA LEU A 35 -1.60 -57.27 14.85
C LEU A 35 -0.39 -57.91 15.56
N PRO A 36 0.66 -58.26 14.82
CA PRO A 36 1.90 -58.80 15.40
C PRO A 36 2.47 -57.90 16.49
N PRO A 37 3.02 -58.44 17.59
CA PRO A 37 3.52 -57.64 18.71
C PRO A 37 4.55 -56.56 18.35
N THR A 38 5.27 -56.74 17.24
CA THR A 38 6.33 -55.84 16.74
C THR A 38 5.84 -54.90 15.63
N THR A 39 4.53 -54.64 15.54
CA THR A 39 3.93 -53.78 14.51
C THR A 39 3.94 -52.31 14.90
N THR A 40 4.44 -51.46 14.01
CA THR A 40 4.40 -50.00 14.11
C THR A 40 3.78 -49.43 12.84
N ILE A 41 2.73 -48.62 12.97
CA ILE A 41 2.04 -47.96 11.86
C ILE A 41 2.12 -46.46 12.08
N ALA A 42 2.63 -45.72 11.09
CA ALA A 42 2.82 -44.27 11.18
C ALA A 42 3.55 -43.86 12.47
N GLY A 43 4.59 -44.61 12.88
CA GLY A 43 5.34 -44.37 14.11
C GLY A 43 4.60 -44.69 15.42
N VAL A 44 3.34 -45.13 15.37
CA VAL A 44 2.56 -45.57 16.53
C VAL A 44 2.73 -47.07 16.74
N ALA A 45 3.12 -47.48 17.95
CA ALA A 45 3.23 -48.88 18.32
C ALA A 45 1.83 -49.49 18.51
N VAL A 46 1.41 -50.35 17.58
CA VAL A 46 0.07 -50.94 17.53
C VAL A 46 0.07 -52.47 17.64
N GLY A 47 1.24 -53.05 17.93
CA GLY A 47 1.38 -54.48 18.08
C GLY A 47 0.53 -55.06 19.21
N GLY A 48 -0.11 -56.20 18.95
CA GLY A 48 -1.01 -56.86 19.90
C GLY A 48 -2.42 -56.23 20.01
N LEU A 49 -2.69 -55.13 19.28
CA LEU A 49 -4.02 -54.54 19.19
C LEU A 49 -4.86 -55.25 18.12
N THR A 50 -6.19 -55.19 18.27
CA THR A 50 -7.09 -55.49 17.15
C THR A 50 -6.98 -54.37 16.10
N PRO A 51 -7.33 -54.64 14.84
CA PRO A 51 -7.27 -53.64 13.79
C PRO A 51 -8.11 -52.39 14.06
N ASP A 52 -9.29 -52.54 14.67
CA ASP A 52 -10.10 -51.39 15.10
C ASP A 52 -9.40 -50.58 16.19
N ALA A 53 -8.86 -51.23 17.23
CA ALA A 53 -8.13 -50.54 18.29
C ALA A 53 -6.83 -49.88 17.78
N ALA A 54 -6.17 -50.48 16.78
CA ALA A 54 -5.01 -49.90 16.11
C ALA A 54 -5.38 -48.67 15.28
N ARG A 55 -6.53 -48.69 14.59
CA ARG A 55 -7.06 -47.53 13.87
C ARG A 55 -7.31 -46.37 14.82
N ASP A 56 -8.01 -46.64 15.91
CA ASP A 56 -8.35 -45.62 16.91
C ASP A 56 -7.07 -45.04 17.53
N ALA A 57 -6.10 -45.90 17.88
CA ALA A 57 -4.80 -45.46 18.41
C ALA A 57 -4.00 -44.58 17.44
N VAL A 58 -4.05 -44.83 16.14
CA VAL A 58 -3.39 -43.98 15.13
C VAL A 58 -4.16 -42.66 14.96
N ASN A 59 -5.48 -42.73 14.81
CA ASN A 59 -6.32 -41.55 14.60
C ASN A 59 -6.26 -40.60 15.80
N ASP A 60 -6.32 -41.11 17.04
CA ASP A 60 -6.24 -40.31 18.26
C ASP A 60 -4.95 -39.50 18.34
N ARG A 61 -3.83 -40.00 17.80
CA ARG A 61 -2.56 -39.26 17.77
C ARG A 61 -2.56 -38.18 16.70
N TYR A 62 -2.92 -38.53 15.48
CA TYR A 62 -2.76 -37.63 14.33
C TYR A 62 -3.89 -36.61 14.16
N LEU A 63 -5.08 -36.91 14.70
CA LEU A 63 -6.23 -36.00 14.69
C LEU A 63 -6.31 -35.13 15.96
N SER A 64 -5.38 -35.31 16.91
CA SER A 64 -5.26 -34.42 18.07
C SER A 64 -4.79 -33.02 17.67
N PRO A 65 -5.15 -31.95 18.41
CA PRO A 65 -4.68 -30.60 18.11
C PRO A 65 -3.14 -30.50 18.13
N VAL A 66 -2.58 -29.68 17.24
CA VAL A 66 -1.20 -29.21 17.35
C VAL A 66 -1.19 -27.93 18.17
N VAL A 67 -0.40 -27.88 19.23
CA VAL A 67 -0.26 -26.67 20.05
C VAL A 67 0.78 -25.75 19.42
N VAL A 68 0.40 -24.50 19.18
CA VAL A 68 1.27 -23.49 18.57
C VAL A 68 1.77 -22.54 19.66
N TYR A 69 3.08 -22.33 19.72
CA TYR A 69 3.75 -21.50 20.71
C TYR A 69 4.37 -20.26 20.07
N ASN A 70 4.29 -19.13 20.77
CA ASN A 70 5.11 -17.94 20.55
C ASN A 70 6.07 -17.80 21.74
N GLY A 71 7.34 -18.18 21.54
CA GLY A 71 8.30 -18.31 22.65
C GLY A 71 7.83 -19.34 23.68
N GLU A 72 7.63 -18.90 24.93
CA GLU A 72 7.11 -19.75 26.02
C GLU A 72 5.59 -19.72 26.14
N GLU A 73 4.92 -18.80 25.44
CA GLU A 73 3.49 -18.59 25.53
C GLU A 73 2.73 -19.45 24.53
N ARG A 74 1.61 -20.03 24.98
CA ARG A 74 0.71 -20.79 24.13
C ARG A 74 -0.12 -19.81 23.29
N ALA A 75 0.17 -19.75 22.01
CA ALA A 75 -0.45 -18.82 21.09
C ALA A 75 -1.81 -19.34 20.56
N ALA A 76 -1.86 -20.60 20.11
CA ALA A 76 -3.05 -21.17 19.50
C ALA A 76 -3.08 -22.71 19.56
N GLU A 77 -4.20 -23.29 19.15
CA GLU A 77 -4.35 -24.70 18.84
C GLU A 77 -4.79 -24.86 17.39
N LEU A 78 -4.03 -25.61 16.59
CA LEU A 78 -4.37 -25.95 15.22
C LEU A 78 -5.04 -27.33 15.18
N MET A 79 -6.29 -27.38 14.76
CA MET A 79 -6.94 -28.67 14.48
C MET A 79 -6.45 -29.20 13.14
N PRO A 80 -6.02 -30.49 13.05
CA PRO A 80 -5.58 -31.05 11.77
C PRO A 80 -6.62 -30.96 10.65
N ALA A 81 -7.91 -31.05 11.01
CA ALA A 81 -9.02 -30.91 10.06
C ALA A 81 -9.03 -29.55 9.36
N ASP A 82 -8.67 -28.47 10.06
CA ASP A 82 -8.68 -27.10 9.53
C ASP A 82 -7.55 -26.88 8.51
N ALA A 83 -6.47 -27.66 8.61
CA ALA A 83 -5.39 -27.73 7.63
C ALA A 83 -5.66 -28.75 6.49
N GLY A 84 -6.87 -29.30 6.41
CA GLY A 84 -7.20 -30.35 5.43
C GLY A 84 -6.41 -31.65 5.63
N PHE A 85 -5.87 -31.89 6.84
CA PHE A 85 -5.06 -33.07 7.12
C PHE A 85 -5.91 -34.34 7.09
N THR A 86 -5.47 -35.30 6.29
CA THR A 86 -6.09 -36.62 6.18
C THR A 86 -5.03 -37.71 6.23
N ILE A 87 -5.34 -38.81 6.93
CA ILE A 87 -4.44 -39.95 7.13
C ILE A 87 -5.13 -41.23 6.63
N ASP A 88 -4.43 -42.02 5.79
CA ASP A 88 -4.93 -43.28 5.23
C ASP A 88 -4.69 -44.44 6.19
N THR A 89 -5.35 -44.39 7.35
CA THR A 89 -5.18 -45.39 8.41
C THR A 89 -5.62 -46.78 7.96
N GLU A 90 -6.74 -46.87 7.22
CA GLU A 90 -7.25 -48.14 6.68
C GLU A 90 -6.28 -48.77 5.67
N GLY A 91 -5.74 -47.99 4.73
CA GLY A 91 -4.76 -48.48 3.76
C GLY A 91 -3.45 -48.92 4.41
N MET A 92 -2.99 -48.20 5.44
CA MET A 92 -1.81 -48.61 6.22
C MET A 92 -2.05 -49.90 7.03
N LEU A 93 -3.22 -50.05 7.64
CA LEU A 93 -3.60 -51.28 8.36
C LEU A 93 -3.73 -52.48 7.41
N ALA A 94 -4.35 -52.28 6.24
CA ALA A 94 -4.44 -53.30 5.20
C ALA A 94 -3.06 -53.74 4.72
N GLN A 95 -2.12 -52.79 4.54
CA GLN A 95 -0.73 -53.10 4.21
C GLN A 95 -0.05 -53.91 5.33
N ALA A 96 -0.19 -53.50 6.59
CA ALA A 96 0.38 -54.22 7.73
C ALA A 96 -0.11 -55.67 7.80
N ARG A 97 -1.41 -55.90 7.54
CA ARG A 97 -1.99 -57.27 7.46
C ARG A 97 -1.45 -58.05 6.29
N ALA A 98 -1.34 -57.44 5.11
CA ALA A 98 -0.79 -58.11 3.93
C ALA A 98 0.67 -58.54 4.14
N GLU A 99 1.49 -57.71 4.80
CA GLU A 99 2.86 -58.08 5.19
C GLU A 99 2.89 -59.27 6.16
N TRP A 100 1.94 -59.31 7.10
CA TRP A 100 1.80 -60.43 8.04
C TRP A 100 1.37 -61.74 7.37
N GLU A 101 0.53 -61.65 6.35
CA GLU A 101 0.01 -62.80 5.59
C GLU A 101 1.00 -63.39 4.59
N LYS A 102 2.09 -62.69 4.24
CA LYS A 102 3.16 -63.22 3.38
C LYS A 102 3.89 -64.43 4.00
N GLN A 103 3.92 -64.53 5.32
CA GLN A 103 4.54 -65.65 6.02
C GLN A 103 3.61 -66.86 6.06
N GLU A 104 4.15 -68.04 5.76
CA GLU A 104 3.38 -69.30 5.78
C GLU A 104 2.76 -69.55 7.17
N MET A 105 1.47 -69.92 7.18
CA MET A 105 0.67 -70.07 8.40
C MET A 105 1.29 -71.04 9.42
N TRP A 106 1.89 -72.13 8.95
CA TRP A 106 2.50 -73.12 9.83
C TRP A 106 3.78 -72.60 10.50
N LEU A 107 4.57 -71.78 9.79
CA LEU A 107 5.80 -71.20 10.32
C LEU A 107 5.48 -70.20 11.44
N ARG A 108 4.46 -69.36 11.22
CA ARG A 108 3.92 -68.43 12.23
C ARG A 108 3.41 -69.15 13.47
N TYR A 109 2.76 -70.30 13.30
CA TYR A 109 2.31 -71.14 14.42
C TYR A 109 3.49 -71.72 15.22
N VAL A 110 4.54 -72.20 14.54
CA VAL A 110 5.75 -72.71 15.21
C VAL A 110 6.47 -71.59 15.95
N GLU A 111 6.64 -70.41 15.34
CA GLU A 111 7.23 -69.23 15.99
C GLU A 111 6.44 -68.84 17.24
N PHE A 112 5.11 -68.86 17.17
CA PHE A 112 4.22 -68.62 18.31
C PHE A 112 4.42 -69.64 19.44
N VAL A 113 4.47 -70.95 19.11
CA VAL A 113 4.64 -72.03 20.10
C VAL A 113 6.02 -71.98 20.77
N VAL A 114 7.07 -71.60 20.03
CA VAL A 114 8.46 -71.53 20.51
C VAL A 114 8.79 -70.18 21.17
N GLY A 115 7.89 -69.19 21.06
CA GLY A 115 8.08 -67.85 21.64
C GLY A 115 9.07 -66.98 20.85
N ILE A 116 9.27 -67.25 19.57
CA ILE A 116 10.09 -66.44 18.68
C ILE A 116 9.27 -65.22 18.26
N SER A 117 9.81 -64.02 18.46
CA SER A 117 9.14 -62.79 18.03
C SER A 117 9.19 -62.65 16.51
N PRO A 118 8.07 -62.29 15.86
CA PRO A 118 8.05 -62.09 14.43
C PRO A 118 8.89 -60.87 14.02
N GLN A 119 9.31 -60.86 12.76
CA GLN A 119 9.99 -59.71 12.16
C GLN A 119 9.14 -58.43 12.32
N PRO A 120 9.76 -57.29 12.66
CA PRO A 120 9.02 -56.03 12.81
C PRO A 120 8.31 -55.62 11.53
N ILE A 121 7.04 -55.25 11.65
CA ILE A 121 6.26 -54.66 10.54
C ILE A 121 6.21 -53.16 10.78
N ILE A 122 6.91 -52.39 9.95
CA ILE A 122 6.98 -50.94 10.05
C ILE A 122 6.33 -50.35 8.79
N ILE A 123 5.15 -49.75 8.97
CA ILE A 123 4.44 -49.06 7.89
C ILE A 123 4.64 -47.55 8.05
N PRO A 124 5.26 -46.87 7.07
CA PRO A 124 5.43 -45.41 7.13
C PRO A 124 4.09 -44.70 7.03
N ILE A 125 4.03 -43.47 7.54
CA ILE A 125 2.82 -42.64 7.47
C ILE A 125 2.40 -42.40 6.00
N ARG A 126 1.10 -42.49 5.76
CA ARG A 126 0.44 -42.09 4.52
C ARG A 126 -0.59 -41.03 4.86
N ALA A 127 -0.20 -39.76 4.69
CA ALA A 127 -1.05 -38.63 5.01
C ALA A 127 -0.82 -37.49 4.02
N ARG A 128 -1.83 -36.64 3.87
CA ARG A 128 -1.79 -35.41 3.07
C ARG A 128 -2.47 -34.29 3.84
N HIS A 129 -2.09 -33.05 3.54
CA HIS A 129 -2.76 -31.84 4.01
C HIS A 129 -3.02 -30.93 2.82
N ASP A 130 -3.76 -29.85 3.06
CA ASP A 130 -3.93 -28.76 2.10
C ASP A 130 -2.97 -27.63 2.47
N ASP A 131 -2.02 -27.32 1.57
CA ASP A 131 -1.01 -26.30 1.79
C ASP A 131 -1.64 -24.89 1.95
N ALA A 132 -2.71 -24.59 1.20
CA ALA A 132 -3.38 -23.29 1.28
C ALA A 132 -4.20 -23.17 2.56
N ALA A 133 -4.84 -24.26 3.00
CA ALA A 133 -5.55 -24.28 4.27
C ALA A 133 -4.60 -24.11 5.46
N LEU A 134 -3.46 -24.81 5.45
CA LEU A 134 -2.44 -24.66 6.49
C LEU A 134 -1.85 -23.24 6.53
N ALA A 135 -1.59 -22.65 5.36
CA ALA A 135 -1.16 -21.26 5.24
C ALA A 135 -2.20 -20.29 5.82
N GLY A 136 -3.49 -20.43 5.45
CA GLY A 136 -4.55 -19.58 5.98
C GLY A 136 -4.74 -19.69 7.49
N GLN A 137 -4.53 -20.88 8.06
CA GLN A 137 -4.52 -21.05 9.53
C GLN A 137 -3.32 -20.34 10.17
N LEU A 138 -2.14 -20.41 9.56
CA LEU A 138 -0.98 -19.65 10.05
C LEU A 138 -1.23 -18.15 9.97
N ASP A 139 -1.79 -17.65 8.87
CA ASP A 139 -2.11 -16.23 8.71
C ASP A 139 -3.10 -15.77 9.79
N THR A 140 -4.15 -16.56 10.05
CA THR A 140 -5.11 -16.28 11.13
C THR A 140 -4.42 -16.19 12.50
N ILE A 141 -3.44 -17.07 12.78
CA ILE A 141 -2.67 -17.04 14.03
C ILE A 141 -1.74 -15.82 14.06
N ALA A 142 -1.06 -15.54 12.95
CA ALA A 142 -0.12 -14.43 12.81
C ALA A 142 -0.81 -13.08 12.99
N ASP A 143 -2.03 -12.89 12.49
CA ASP A 143 -2.79 -11.64 12.63
C ASP A 143 -3.00 -11.19 14.10
N PHE A 144 -3.01 -12.13 15.06
CA PHE A 144 -3.12 -11.81 16.48
C PHE A 144 -1.78 -11.57 17.18
N ILE A 145 -0.66 -11.98 16.56
CA ILE A 145 0.67 -12.03 17.18
C ILE A 145 1.59 -10.97 16.57
N ASP A 146 1.50 -10.79 15.27
CA ASP A 146 2.32 -9.88 14.49
C ASP A 146 2.08 -8.45 14.98
N SER A 147 3.19 -7.76 15.27
CA SER A 147 3.21 -6.33 15.50
C SER A 147 3.96 -5.70 14.32
N PRO A 148 3.28 -5.32 13.23
CA PRO A 148 3.95 -4.84 12.03
C PRO A 148 4.71 -3.54 12.30
N ALA A 149 5.76 -3.33 11.51
CA ALA A 149 6.57 -2.12 11.60
C ALA A 149 5.75 -0.87 11.26
N ARG A 150 6.02 0.23 11.94
CA ARG A 150 5.38 1.52 11.69
C ARG A 150 6.39 2.48 11.08
N GLY A 151 6.02 3.08 9.96
CA GLY A 151 6.81 4.12 9.33
C GLY A 151 6.92 5.36 10.23
N PRO A 152 7.89 6.23 9.96
CA PRO A 152 7.92 7.56 10.56
C PRO A 152 6.65 8.33 10.16
N GLN A 153 6.18 9.21 11.04
CA GLN A 153 4.99 10.02 10.79
C GLN A 153 5.33 11.49 10.88
N LEU A 154 4.79 12.26 9.95
CA LEU A 154 4.75 13.72 10.06
C LEU A 154 3.38 14.10 10.62
N LEU A 155 3.36 14.72 11.80
CA LEU A 155 2.14 15.28 12.34
C LEU A 155 1.87 16.61 11.64
N ALA A 156 0.86 16.65 10.76
CA ALA A 156 0.58 17.85 9.96
C ALA A 156 0.19 19.07 10.82
N ASP A 157 -0.43 18.85 11.98
CA ASP A 157 -0.92 19.89 12.89
C ASP A 157 0.19 20.51 13.75
N THR A 158 1.22 19.75 14.13
CA THR A 158 2.34 20.27 14.94
C THR A 158 3.61 20.47 14.12
N GLY A 159 3.76 19.77 13.00
CA GLY A 159 5.01 19.64 12.26
C GLY A 159 6.01 18.68 12.91
N GLU A 160 5.61 17.99 14.00
CA GLU A 160 6.47 17.04 14.71
C GLU A 160 6.69 15.77 13.88
N ILE A 161 7.94 15.31 13.82
CA ILE A 161 8.32 14.07 13.16
C ILE A 161 8.45 12.97 14.21
N GLN A 162 7.52 12.01 14.18
CA GLN A 162 7.65 10.79 14.97
C GLN A 162 8.53 9.78 14.24
N PRO A 163 9.57 9.23 14.88
CA PRO A 163 10.42 8.23 14.26
C PRO A 163 9.66 6.92 14.03
N GLY A 164 10.02 6.21 12.96
CA GLY A 164 9.49 4.88 12.70
C GLY A 164 9.90 3.87 13.78
N GLN A 165 9.10 2.82 13.93
CA GLN A 165 9.32 1.76 14.90
C GLN A 165 9.38 0.42 14.17
N SER A 166 10.43 -0.37 14.46
CA SER A 166 10.52 -1.73 13.91
C SER A 166 9.38 -2.60 14.44
N GLY A 167 8.96 -3.53 13.61
CA GLY A 167 7.94 -4.51 13.91
C GLY A 167 8.54 -5.87 14.21
N LEU A 168 7.70 -6.76 14.73
CA LEU A 168 8.01 -8.16 14.92
C LEU A 168 6.89 -8.98 14.26
N VAL A 169 7.23 -9.69 13.19
CA VAL A 169 6.25 -10.39 12.35
C VAL A 169 6.62 -11.85 12.18
N THR A 170 5.62 -12.69 11.92
CA THR A 170 5.81 -14.12 11.73
C THR A 170 6.55 -14.41 10.42
N ASP A 171 7.69 -15.10 10.52
CA ASP A 171 8.32 -15.76 9.38
C ASP A 171 7.43 -16.93 8.96
N ARG A 172 6.60 -16.66 7.96
CA ARG A 172 5.63 -17.63 7.44
C ARG A 172 6.30 -18.89 6.92
N ALA A 173 7.43 -18.76 6.24
CA ALA A 173 8.11 -19.91 5.64
C ALA A 173 8.68 -20.85 6.73
N ALA A 174 9.37 -20.30 7.72
CA ALA A 174 9.91 -21.06 8.84
C ALA A 174 8.79 -21.65 9.72
N SER A 175 7.77 -20.86 10.03
CA SER A 175 6.65 -21.28 10.88
C SER A 175 5.79 -22.36 10.21
N LEU A 176 5.55 -22.28 8.89
CA LEU A 176 4.90 -23.36 8.15
C LEU A 176 5.69 -24.66 8.19
N HIS A 177 7.02 -24.59 8.15
CA HIS A 177 7.86 -25.76 8.28
C HIS A 177 7.65 -26.45 9.64
N HIS A 178 7.61 -25.67 10.73
CA HIS A 178 7.35 -26.19 12.08
C HIS A 178 5.94 -26.79 12.22
N LEU A 179 4.91 -26.10 11.72
CA LEU A 179 3.53 -26.61 11.73
C LEU A 179 3.37 -27.90 10.95
N ARG A 180 3.96 -27.97 9.74
CA ARG A 180 3.94 -29.19 8.92
C ARG A 180 4.66 -30.34 9.62
N SER A 181 5.81 -30.09 10.25
CA SER A 181 6.53 -31.11 11.02
C SER A 181 5.67 -31.67 12.16
N ALA A 182 5.01 -30.80 12.93
CA ALA A 182 4.14 -31.20 14.03
C ALA A 182 2.90 -31.98 13.57
N LEU A 183 2.29 -31.59 12.43
CA LEU A 183 1.14 -32.29 11.84
C LEU A 183 1.46 -33.75 11.49
N TYR A 184 2.68 -34.03 11.05
CA TYR A 184 3.14 -35.37 10.65
C TYR A 184 3.85 -36.14 11.78
N SER A 185 3.84 -35.62 13.01
CA SER A 185 4.43 -36.27 14.17
C SER A 185 3.36 -36.91 15.08
N PRO A 186 3.53 -38.19 15.49
CA PRO A 186 2.60 -38.87 16.41
C PRO A 186 2.87 -38.57 17.89
N THR A 187 4.00 -37.93 18.20
CA THR A 187 4.48 -37.68 19.57
C THR A 187 4.75 -36.21 19.85
N ASP A 188 5.23 -35.48 18.85
CA ASP A 188 5.59 -34.07 18.97
C ASP A 188 4.52 -33.20 18.30
N ARG A 189 3.44 -32.95 19.04
CA ARG A 189 2.26 -32.17 18.59
C ARG A 189 2.40 -30.70 18.97
N GLN A 190 3.61 -30.15 18.85
CA GLN A 190 3.93 -28.78 19.19
C GLN A 190 4.66 -28.12 18.01
N ALA A 191 4.31 -26.88 17.72
CA ALA A 191 4.98 -26.06 16.73
C ALA A 191 5.30 -24.69 17.31
N SER A 192 6.50 -24.18 17.06
CA SER A 192 6.89 -22.83 17.46
C SER A 192 6.81 -21.90 16.27
N LEU A 193 6.22 -20.72 16.47
CA LEU A 193 6.31 -19.63 15.52
C LEU A 193 7.72 -19.07 15.54
N THR A 194 8.25 -18.79 14.35
CA THR A 194 9.49 -18.03 14.19
C THR A 194 9.10 -16.60 13.87
N LEU A 195 9.53 -15.67 14.71
CA LEU A 195 9.32 -14.25 14.47
C LEU A 195 10.62 -13.63 13.94
N ILE A 196 10.48 -12.68 13.02
CA ILE A 196 11.57 -11.89 12.46
C ILE A 196 11.30 -10.41 12.72
N GLU A 197 12.38 -9.65 12.92
CA GLU A 197 12.29 -8.20 12.98
C GLU A 197 12.01 -7.65 11.58
N GLN A 198 10.95 -6.85 11.48
CA GLN A 198 10.63 -6.07 10.30
C GLN A 198 11.18 -4.65 10.53
N PRO A 199 12.14 -4.18 9.72
CA PRO A 199 12.64 -2.81 9.87
C PRO A 199 11.50 -1.79 9.64
N ALA A 200 11.60 -0.64 10.32
CA ALA A 200 10.68 0.47 10.05
C ALA A 200 10.80 0.90 8.58
N PRO A 201 9.68 1.16 7.89
CA PRO A 201 9.69 1.82 6.59
C PRO A 201 10.57 3.08 6.61
N GLU A 202 11.19 3.37 5.47
CA GLU A 202 12.04 4.55 5.32
C GLU A 202 11.21 5.85 5.27
N TRP A 203 11.88 7.00 5.29
CA TRP A 203 11.24 8.28 5.07
C TRP A 203 11.13 8.52 3.57
N ASP A 204 9.96 8.22 3.01
CA ASP A 204 9.63 8.36 1.60
C ASP A 204 8.41 9.28 1.40
N ILE A 205 8.08 9.60 0.16
CA ILE A 205 7.01 10.55 -0.17
C ILE A 205 5.63 10.11 0.36
N GLN A 206 5.45 8.81 0.62
CA GLN A 206 4.22 8.27 1.19
C GLN A 206 3.95 8.82 2.59
N VAL A 207 5.00 9.10 3.37
CA VAL A 207 4.87 9.73 4.70
C VAL A 207 4.19 11.10 4.59
N LEU A 208 4.50 11.87 3.54
CA LEU A 208 3.87 13.16 3.29
C LEU A 208 2.42 12.99 2.83
N GLN A 209 2.15 12.05 1.92
CA GLN A 209 0.80 11.75 1.49
C GLN A 209 -0.10 11.36 2.67
N ASP A 210 0.34 10.44 3.52
CA ASP A 210 -0.40 9.99 4.70
C ASP A 210 -0.66 11.16 5.67
N ALA A 211 0.30 12.05 5.86
CA ALA A 211 0.13 13.27 6.65
C ALA A 211 -1.00 14.16 6.12
N ILE A 212 -1.01 14.40 4.81
CA ILE A 212 -1.99 15.25 4.14
C ILE A 212 -3.37 14.60 4.14
N GLU A 213 -3.48 13.30 3.85
CA GLU A 213 -4.74 12.56 3.90
C GLU A 213 -5.36 12.57 5.30
N ASN A 214 -4.54 12.40 6.34
CA ASN A 214 -4.99 12.50 7.73
C ASN A 214 -5.55 13.90 8.04
N GLN A 215 -4.85 14.95 7.58
CA GLN A 215 -5.30 16.33 7.75
C GLN A 215 -6.63 16.59 7.01
N LEU A 216 -6.78 16.04 5.81
CA LEU A 216 -7.97 16.18 4.97
C LEU A 216 -9.17 15.34 5.45
N SER A 217 -8.95 14.33 6.28
CA SER A 217 -10.01 13.44 6.76
C SER A 217 -11.17 14.14 7.49
N ALA A 218 -10.90 15.30 8.08
CA ALA A 218 -11.88 16.14 8.78
C ALA A 218 -12.52 17.22 7.89
N PHE A 219 -12.03 17.38 6.65
CA PHE A 219 -12.55 18.33 5.68
C PHE A 219 -13.76 17.75 4.94
N GLU A 220 -14.94 18.29 5.22
CA GLU A 220 -16.17 17.95 4.50
C GLU A 220 -16.24 18.74 3.19
N GLY A 221 -15.51 18.26 2.18
CA GLY A 221 -15.46 18.85 0.85
C GLY A 221 -14.61 18.02 -0.11
N PHE A 222 -14.17 18.65 -1.20
CA PHE A 222 -13.25 18.05 -2.16
C PHE A 222 -11.87 18.70 -2.04
N ALA A 223 -10.82 17.88 -2.07
CA ALA A 223 -9.44 18.34 -2.08
C ALA A 223 -8.69 17.73 -3.26
N SER A 224 -7.90 18.55 -3.94
CA SER A 224 -6.97 18.11 -4.98
C SER A 224 -5.57 18.59 -4.61
N VAL A 225 -4.62 17.67 -4.51
CA VAL A 225 -3.24 17.94 -4.11
C VAL A 225 -2.29 17.21 -5.05
N PHE A 226 -1.28 17.94 -5.52
CA PHE A 226 -0.16 17.37 -6.25
C PHE A 226 1.13 17.98 -5.70
N ILE A 227 2.07 17.14 -5.26
CA ILE A 227 3.40 17.59 -4.80
C ILE A 227 4.43 16.74 -5.52
N LEU A 228 5.46 17.36 -6.07
CA LEU A 228 6.54 16.66 -6.78
C LEU A 228 7.88 17.06 -6.18
N ASP A 229 8.64 16.07 -5.72
CA ASP A 229 10.06 16.21 -5.41
C ASP A 229 10.85 16.40 -6.72
N LEU A 230 11.46 17.58 -6.89
CA LEU A 230 12.20 17.93 -8.10
C LEU A 230 13.58 17.27 -8.19
N GLN A 231 14.03 16.56 -7.15
CA GLN A 231 15.28 15.78 -7.16
C GLN A 231 15.05 14.31 -7.48
N THR A 232 14.03 13.71 -6.89
CA THR A 232 13.77 12.27 -6.99
C THR A 232 12.71 11.93 -8.05
N GLY A 233 11.81 12.86 -8.36
CA GLY A 233 10.63 12.62 -9.18
C GLY A 233 9.51 11.87 -8.46
N GLU A 234 9.63 11.65 -7.15
CA GLU A 234 8.55 11.09 -6.33
C GLU A 234 7.44 12.12 -6.10
N GLU A 235 6.19 11.66 -6.04
CA GLU A 235 5.02 12.54 -5.98
C GLU A 235 4.00 12.13 -4.91
N VAL A 236 3.28 13.13 -4.39
CA VAL A 236 1.99 12.97 -3.73
C VAL A 236 0.91 13.33 -4.73
N SER A 237 -0.06 12.43 -4.93
CA SER A 237 -1.15 12.61 -5.91
C SER A 237 -2.49 12.26 -5.25
N ILE A 238 -3.23 13.28 -4.79
CA ILE A 238 -4.56 13.14 -4.16
C ILE A 238 -5.60 13.81 -5.06
N ASN A 239 -6.46 13.03 -5.69
CA ASN A 239 -7.43 13.50 -6.69
C ASN A 239 -6.78 14.45 -7.73
N SER A 240 -5.54 14.18 -8.12
CA SER A 240 -4.72 15.09 -8.91
C SER A 240 -5.11 15.11 -10.39
N ASP A 241 -5.85 14.10 -10.85
CA ASP A 241 -6.37 13.92 -12.21
C ASP A 241 -7.83 14.38 -12.38
N VAL A 242 -8.46 14.88 -11.31
CA VAL A 242 -9.86 15.33 -11.32
C VAL A 242 -9.96 16.77 -11.82
N ALA A 243 -10.90 17.02 -12.73
CA ALA A 243 -11.14 18.35 -13.26
C ALA A 243 -11.62 19.30 -12.16
N VAL A 244 -11.02 20.48 -12.08
CA VAL A 244 -11.39 21.58 -11.18
C VAL A 244 -11.42 22.90 -11.97
N SER A 245 -12.03 23.95 -11.43
CA SER A 245 -11.91 25.27 -12.06
C SER A 245 -10.45 25.68 -12.13
N ALA A 246 -10.02 26.24 -13.25
CA ALA A 246 -8.63 26.64 -13.41
C ALA A 246 -8.26 27.89 -12.61
N LEU A 247 -9.27 28.65 -12.17
CA LEU A 247 -9.15 29.88 -11.38
C LEU A 247 -8.12 30.85 -11.99
N SER A 248 -7.50 31.67 -11.16
CA SER A 248 -6.34 32.48 -11.56
C SER A 248 -5.03 31.68 -11.63
N ILE A 249 -5.04 30.38 -11.29
CA ILE A 249 -3.87 29.51 -11.38
C ILE A 249 -3.48 29.29 -12.85
N LEU A 250 -4.46 29.23 -13.76
CA LEU A 250 -4.22 29.08 -15.21
C LEU A 250 -3.37 30.21 -15.82
N LYS A 251 -3.24 31.37 -15.14
CA LYS A 251 -2.36 32.46 -15.58
C LYS A 251 -0.88 32.04 -15.65
N ILE A 252 -0.48 30.95 -14.97
CA ILE A 252 0.85 30.35 -15.12
C ILE A 252 1.08 29.94 -16.59
N ALA A 253 0.09 29.30 -17.23
CA ALA A 253 0.19 28.93 -18.64
C ALA A 253 0.19 30.16 -19.57
N ILE A 254 -0.55 31.22 -19.20
CA ILE A 254 -0.49 32.51 -19.92
C ILE A 254 0.93 33.08 -19.88
N PHE A 255 1.65 32.97 -18.76
CA PHE A 255 3.02 33.46 -18.69
C PHE A 255 3.94 32.75 -19.67
N VAL A 256 3.89 31.41 -19.69
CA VAL A 256 4.72 30.59 -20.60
C VAL A 256 4.44 30.96 -22.05
N GLU A 257 3.17 30.96 -22.46
CA GLU A 257 2.82 31.22 -23.86
C GLU A 257 3.02 32.68 -24.27
N ALA A 258 2.82 33.65 -23.35
CA ALA A 258 3.08 35.05 -23.66
C ALA A 258 4.58 35.33 -23.82
N TYR A 259 5.45 34.74 -22.98
CA TYR A 259 6.90 34.84 -23.19
C TYR A 259 7.31 34.20 -24.53
N ARG A 260 6.81 33.00 -24.84
CA ARG A 260 7.09 32.31 -26.10
C ARG A 260 6.61 33.08 -27.34
N ALA A 261 5.52 33.84 -27.22
CA ALA A 261 4.97 34.63 -28.32
C ALA A 261 5.74 35.93 -28.61
N LEU A 262 6.61 36.38 -27.72
CA LEU A 262 7.38 37.61 -27.90
C LEU A 262 8.65 37.36 -28.73
N ASP A 263 8.89 38.19 -29.74
CA ASP A 263 10.11 38.13 -30.57
C ASP A 263 11.37 38.72 -29.88
N ALA A 264 11.19 39.38 -28.73
CA ALA A 264 12.21 40.06 -27.96
C ALA A 264 11.82 40.11 -26.47
N PRO A 265 12.77 40.36 -25.55
CA PRO A 265 12.44 40.52 -24.14
C PRO A 265 11.31 41.55 -23.92
N PRO A 266 10.41 41.31 -22.94
CA PRO A 266 9.26 42.18 -22.71
C PRO A 266 9.67 43.65 -22.54
N ASN A 267 8.99 44.56 -23.24
CA ASN A 267 9.14 45.99 -23.03
C ASN A 267 8.49 46.46 -21.71
N GLU A 268 8.65 47.73 -21.32
CA GLU A 268 8.13 48.25 -20.04
C GLU A 268 6.62 48.03 -19.86
N TYR A 269 5.84 48.13 -20.93
CA TYR A 269 4.40 47.91 -20.88
C TYR A 269 4.07 46.43 -20.66
N GLU A 270 4.71 45.53 -21.40
CA GLU A 270 4.54 44.08 -21.24
C GLU A 270 4.99 43.61 -19.85
N GLN A 271 6.11 44.13 -19.33
CA GLN A 271 6.58 43.84 -17.97
C GLN A 271 5.52 44.20 -16.91
N GLU A 272 4.84 45.34 -17.07
CA GLU A 272 3.74 45.73 -16.18
C GLU A 272 2.54 44.78 -16.31
N LEU A 273 2.22 44.31 -17.52
CA LEU A 273 1.16 43.31 -17.72
C LEU A 273 1.49 42.01 -16.99
N PHE A 274 2.72 41.50 -17.13
CA PHE A 274 3.20 40.33 -16.40
C PHE A 274 3.12 40.53 -14.89
N LEU A 275 3.68 41.63 -14.38
CA LEU A 275 3.72 41.94 -12.95
C LEU A 275 2.32 42.06 -12.34
N SER A 276 1.44 42.81 -12.99
CA SER A 276 0.05 43.00 -12.56
C SER A 276 -0.75 41.70 -12.58
N THR A 277 -0.48 40.83 -13.56
CA THR A 277 -1.11 39.50 -13.65
C THR A 277 -0.61 38.55 -12.55
N ALA A 278 0.68 38.60 -12.21
CA ALA A 278 1.27 37.76 -11.17
C ALA A 278 0.90 38.20 -9.75
N THR A 279 1.02 39.49 -9.45
CA THR A 279 0.93 40.04 -8.08
C THR A 279 -0.46 40.52 -7.68
N ALA A 280 -1.17 41.19 -8.59
CA ALA A 280 -2.53 41.69 -8.35
C ALA A 280 -3.60 40.74 -8.92
N SER A 281 -3.19 39.62 -9.51
CA SER A 281 -4.07 38.66 -10.18
C SER A 281 -5.00 39.31 -11.22
N SER A 282 -4.56 40.39 -11.88
CA SER A 282 -5.40 41.21 -12.77
C SER A 282 -5.94 40.41 -13.97
N ASN A 283 -7.27 40.26 -14.05
CA ASN A 283 -7.94 39.66 -15.23
C ASN A 283 -7.75 40.53 -16.48
N HIS A 284 -7.76 41.86 -16.31
CA HIS A 284 -7.54 42.78 -17.42
C HIS A 284 -6.14 42.59 -18.03
N SER A 285 -5.10 42.55 -17.20
CA SER A 285 -3.72 42.37 -17.65
C SER A 285 -3.51 40.99 -18.27
N ALA A 286 -4.10 39.94 -17.69
CA ALA A 286 -4.09 38.59 -18.28
C ALA A 286 -4.74 38.55 -19.66
N ASN A 287 -5.87 39.24 -19.84
CA ASN A 287 -6.54 39.34 -21.14
C ASN A 287 -5.71 40.13 -22.16
N LEU A 288 -4.96 41.15 -21.74
CA LEU A 288 -4.03 41.85 -22.62
C LEU A 288 -2.87 40.95 -23.07
N LEU A 289 -2.39 40.05 -22.20
CA LEU A 289 -1.42 39.01 -22.60
C LEU A 289 -2.03 38.00 -23.59
N LEU A 290 -3.34 37.74 -23.57
CA LEU A 290 -3.99 36.92 -24.60
C LEU A 290 -3.94 37.59 -25.99
N HIS A 291 -3.94 38.93 -26.08
CA HIS A 291 -3.70 39.61 -27.36
C HIS A 291 -2.27 39.37 -27.87
N VAL A 292 -1.29 39.38 -26.96
CA VAL A 292 0.11 39.04 -27.29
C VAL A 292 0.19 37.61 -27.83
N ILE A 293 -0.43 36.65 -27.13
CA ILE A 293 -0.47 35.24 -27.55
C ILE A 293 -1.15 35.07 -28.92
N ALA A 294 -2.19 35.84 -29.21
CA ALA A 294 -2.87 35.81 -30.51
C ALA A 294 -2.04 36.43 -31.65
N GLY A 295 -1.10 37.33 -31.34
CA GLY A 295 -0.44 38.19 -32.33
C GLY A 295 -1.37 39.24 -32.96
N GLU A 296 -2.57 39.43 -32.41
CA GLU A 296 -3.59 40.40 -32.84
C GLU A 296 -4.51 40.82 -31.68
N ASP A 297 -5.29 41.87 -31.87
CA ASP A 297 -6.25 42.41 -30.87
C ASP A 297 -7.49 41.50 -30.70
N ASN A 298 -7.29 40.22 -30.39
CA ASN A 298 -8.34 39.21 -30.24
C ASN A 298 -8.09 38.23 -29.08
N THR A 299 -8.71 38.48 -27.92
CA THR A 299 -8.51 37.64 -26.72
C THR A 299 -9.06 36.22 -26.85
N TYR A 300 -10.12 36.01 -27.63
CA TYR A 300 -10.65 34.66 -27.84
C TYR A 300 -9.72 33.83 -28.72
N GLU A 301 -9.04 34.46 -29.68
CA GLU A 301 -7.97 33.78 -30.43
C GLU A 301 -6.82 33.41 -29.51
N GLY A 302 -6.42 34.33 -28.63
CA GLY A 302 -5.41 34.06 -27.60
C GLY A 302 -5.79 32.87 -26.72
N ALA A 303 -7.06 32.77 -26.30
CA ALA A 303 -7.54 31.64 -25.50
C ALA A 303 -7.55 30.30 -26.28
N GLU A 304 -7.87 30.33 -27.58
CA GLU A 304 -7.81 29.17 -28.46
C GLU A 304 -6.37 28.69 -28.65
N VAL A 305 -5.44 29.60 -28.93
CA VAL A 305 -4.00 29.32 -29.04
C VAL A 305 -3.47 28.79 -27.71
N LEU A 306 -3.78 29.44 -26.59
CA LEU A 306 -3.38 29.00 -25.25
C LEU A 306 -3.85 27.56 -24.97
N THR A 307 -5.10 27.23 -25.31
CA THR A 307 -5.64 25.87 -25.13
C THR A 307 -4.92 24.85 -26.02
N ALA A 308 -4.61 25.21 -27.27
CA ALA A 308 -3.87 24.35 -28.17
C ALA A 308 -2.45 24.06 -27.66
N GLU A 309 -1.78 25.08 -27.13
CA GLU A 309 -0.39 24.98 -26.66
C GLU A 309 -0.28 24.31 -25.27
N MET A 310 -1.25 24.50 -24.37
CA MET A 310 -1.37 23.67 -23.17
C MET A 310 -1.46 22.17 -23.50
N ARG A 311 -2.27 21.79 -24.50
CA ARG A 311 -2.33 20.39 -24.96
C ARG A 311 -1.01 19.92 -25.58
N ARG A 312 -0.29 20.79 -26.28
CA ARG A 312 1.03 20.47 -26.84
C ARG A 312 2.05 20.19 -25.74
N MET A 313 1.99 20.93 -24.64
CA MET A 313 2.82 20.71 -23.45
C MET A 313 2.39 19.48 -22.62
N GLY A 314 1.31 18.78 -23.01
CA GLY A 314 0.81 17.60 -22.32
C GLY A 314 -0.25 17.87 -21.26
N MET A 315 -0.68 19.13 -21.08
CA MET A 315 -1.77 19.51 -20.17
C MET A 315 -3.13 19.20 -20.82
N LEU A 316 -3.44 17.91 -20.97
CA LEU A 316 -4.59 17.44 -21.74
C LEU A 316 -5.93 17.79 -21.11
N ASN A 317 -5.94 18.07 -19.81
CA ASN A 317 -7.14 18.37 -19.04
C ASN A 317 -7.35 19.86 -18.80
N SER A 318 -6.41 20.69 -19.25
CA SER A 318 -6.41 22.14 -19.06
C SER A 318 -6.88 22.89 -20.30
N PHE A 319 -7.73 23.91 -20.11
CA PHE A 319 -8.19 24.77 -21.20
C PHE A 319 -8.68 26.14 -20.71
N MET A 320 -8.70 27.09 -21.64
CA MET A 320 -9.46 28.34 -21.53
C MET A 320 -10.33 28.49 -22.79
N ALA A 321 -11.64 28.41 -22.64
CA ALA A 321 -12.60 28.61 -23.71
C ALA A 321 -13.06 30.08 -23.80
N ILE A 322 -13.20 30.75 -22.67
CA ILE A 322 -13.64 32.15 -22.58
C ILE A 322 -12.58 32.93 -21.76
N PRO A 323 -12.07 34.06 -22.27
CA PRO A 323 -11.18 34.95 -21.51
C PRO A 323 -11.82 35.42 -20.20
N TYR A 324 -10.99 35.81 -19.22
CA TYR A 324 -11.49 36.28 -17.92
C TYR A 324 -12.47 37.46 -18.09
N ASP A 325 -13.55 37.48 -17.32
CA ASP A 325 -14.60 38.51 -17.34
C ASP A 325 -15.29 38.73 -18.71
N ALA A 326 -15.10 37.81 -19.67
CA ALA A 326 -15.74 37.85 -20.98
C ALA A 326 -17.01 36.98 -21.01
N THR A 327 -17.73 37.00 -22.12
CA THR A 327 -19.03 36.32 -22.28
C THR A 327 -19.00 35.35 -23.44
N GLU A 328 -19.75 34.25 -23.37
CA GLU A 328 -19.89 33.33 -24.49
C GLU A 328 -20.26 34.04 -25.81
N VAL A 329 -19.57 33.64 -26.90
CA VAL A 329 -19.85 34.10 -28.26
C VAL A 329 -20.26 32.91 -29.13
N PRO A 330 -21.36 32.99 -29.92
CA PRO A 330 -21.89 31.83 -30.66
C PRO A 330 -20.94 31.21 -31.69
N SER A 331 -19.89 31.94 -32.09
CA SER A 331 -18.92 31.51 -33.10
C SER A 331 -17.75 30.70 -32.54
N ARG A 332 -17.63 30.55 -31.21
CA ARG A 332 -16.51 29.87 -30.56
C ARG A 332 -17.00 28.90 -29.47
N PRO A 333 -16.21 27.88 -29.09
CA PRO A 333 -16.55 26.99 -27.99
C PRO A 333 -16.66 27.77 -26.68
N SER A 334 -17.66 27.43 -25.85
CA SER A 334 -17.78 27.88 -24.46
C SER A 334 -17.19 26.89 -23.46
N THR A 335 -16.80 25.70 -23.91
CA THR A 335 -16.18 24.65 -23.10
C THR A 335 -15.43 23.66 -24.00
N TYR A 336 -14.59 22.80 -23.40
CA TYR A 336 -13.94 21.67 -24.07
C TYR A 336 -14.17 20.38 -23.28
N SER A 337 -14.29 19.25 -23.99
CA SER A 337 -14.27 17.93 -23.35
C SER A 337 -12.83 17.45 -23.19
N THR A 338 -12.49 16.99 -22.00
CA THR A 338 -11.20 16.42 -21.61
C THR A 338 -11.41 15.05 -20.95
N PRO A 339 -10.36 14.20 -20.87
CA PRO A 339 -10.47 12.96 -20.10
C PRO A 339 -10.96 13.18 -18.66
N ALA A 340 -10.44 14.19 -17.96
CA ALA A 340 -10.80 14.48 -16.58
C ALA A 340 -12.26 14.93 -16.42
N ASN A 341 -12.75 15.86 -17.26
CA ASN A 341 -14.12 16.37 -17.12
C ASN A 341 -15.20 15.49 -17.74
N ALA A 342 -14.80 14.44 -18.47
CA ALA A 342 -15.69 13.39 -18.94
C ALA A 342 -15.83 12.22 -17.94
N ASN A 343 -15.03 12.20 -16.87
CA ASN A 343 -15.07 11.15 -15.86
C ASN A 343 -16.24 11.38 -14.88
N PRO A 344 -17.22 10.45 -14.77
CA PRO A 344 -18.37 10.63 -13.91
C PRO A 344 -18.12 10.29 -12.43
N SER A 345 -16.91 9.89 -12.02
CA SER A 345 -16.66 9.40 -10.65
C SER A 345 -16.71 10.50 -9.59
N ILE A 346 -16.21 11.70 -9.91
CA ILE A 346 -16.16 12.86 -9.00
C ILE A 346 -16.54 14.09 -9.82
N ASP A 347 -17.62 14.76 -9.43
CA ASP A 347 -18.07 16.02 -10.06
C ASP A 347 -17.81 17.18 -9.10
N THR A 348 -16.84 18.02 -9.44
CA THR A 348 -16.46 19.21 -8.66
C THR A 348 -17.31 20.44 -9.02
N ARG A 349 -18.19 20.32 -10.03
CA ARG A 349 -18.94 21.41 -10.66
C ARG A 349 -18.04 22.60 -11.05
N PRO A 350 -16.95 22.36 -11.81
CA PRO A 350 -15.97 23.40 -12.11
C PRO A 350 -16.52 24.42 -13.11
N ASP A 351 -15.88 25.58 -13.22
CA ASP A 351 -16.14 26.57 -14.24
C ASP A 351 -16.10 25.91 -15.62
N THR A 352 -17.22 25.95 -16.34
CA THR A 352 -17.35 25.31 -17.66
C THR A 352 -16.41 25.92 -18.71
N SER A 353 -15.99 27.16 -18.51
CA SER A 353 -15.20 27.93 -19.47
C SER A 353 -13.69 27.79 -19.28
N MET A 354 -13.21 27.37 -18.11
CA MET A 354 -11.79 27.15 -17.84
C MET A 354 -11.58 26.11 -16.75
N GLN A 355 -10.89 25.03 -17.11
CA GLN A 355 -10.66 23.89 -16.22
C GLN A 355 -9.21 23.47 -16.27
N THR A 356 -8.77 22.77 -15.23
CA THR A 356 -7.44 22.18 -15.11
C THR A 356 -7.48 20.98 -14.16
N THR A 357 -6.33 20.37 -13.92
CA THR A 357 -6.10 19.36 -12.89
C THR A 357 -4.82 19.73 -12.11
N ALA A 358 -4.68 19.19 -10.90
CA ALA A 358 -3.46 19.42 -10.11
C ALA A 358 -2.22 18.85 -10.82
N GLU A 359 -2.37 17.70 -11.48
CA GLU A 359 -1.31 17.06 -12.26
C GLU A 359 -0.87 17.93 -13.46
N ASP A 360 -1.80 18.53 -14.21
CA ASP A 360 -1.46 19.38 -15.36
C ASP A 360 -0.67 20.63 -14.93
N ILE A 361 -1.13 21.33 -13.89
CA ILE A 361 -0.44 22.52 -13.37
C ILE A 361 0.88 22.14 -12.69
N GLY A 362 0.90 21.05 -11.93
CA GLY A 362 2.09 20.53 -11.28
C GLY A 362 3.17 20.16 -12.29
N GLY A 363 2.79 19.47 -13.37
CA GLY A 363 3.65 19.17 -14.50
C GLY A 363 4.16 20.43 -15.20
N LEU A 364 3.30 21.42 -15.43
CA LEU A 364 3.73 22.71 -16.00
C LEU A 364 4.77 23.42 -15.13
N LEU A 365 4.55 23.49 -13.81
CA LEU A 365 5.50 24.09 -12.87
C LEU A 365 6.84 23.35 -12.85
N ALA A 366 6.82 22.02 -12.89
CA ALA A 366 8.04 21.23 -13.02
C ALA A 366 8.78 21.52 -14.34
N MET A 367 8.05 21.63 -15.45
CA MET A 367 8.66 21.99 -16.74
C MET A 367 9.26 23.40 -16.73
N ILE A 368 8.62 24.37 -16.08
CA ILE A 368 9.16 25.72 -15.89
C ILE A 368 10.45 25.67 -15.06
N TYR A 369 10.46 24.90 -13.96
CA TYR A 369 11.64 24.73 -13.10
C TYR A 369 12.84 24.19 -13.89
N TYR A 370 12.68 23.05 -14.57
CA TYR A 370 13.79 22.47 -15.35
C TYR A 370 14.21 23.35 -16.52
N CYS A 371 13.26 24.06 -17.16
CA CYS A 371 13.57 25.01 -18.21
C CYS A 371 14.45 26.17 -17.70
N ALA A 372 14.20 26.69 -16.51
CA ALA A 372 15.05 27.70 -15.87
C ALA A 372 16.47 27.18 -15.56
N GLN A 373 16.65 25.86 -15.46
CA GLN A 373 17.97 25.20 -15.36
C GLN A 373 18.62 24.91 -16.72
N GLY A 374 17.94 25.21 -17.83
CA GLY A 374 18.43 24.98 -19.19
C GLY A 374 18.15 23.57 -19.73
N GLU A 375 17.21 22.83 -19.12
CA GLU A 375 16.81 21.49 -19.54
C GLU A 375 15.29 21.26 -19.48
N GLY A 376 14.82 20.02 -19.63
CA GLY A 376 13.40 19.68 -19.42
C GLY A 376 12.46 19.86 -20.62
N GLY A 377 11.17 19.71 -20.34
CA GLY A 377 10.12 19.52 -21.34
C GLY A 377 9.87 20.74 -22.24
N LEU A 378 9.85 21.96 -21.70
CA LEU A 378 9.56 23.17 -22.48
C LEU A 378 10.57 23.39 -23.62
N LEU A 379 11.86 23.24 -23.34
CA LEU A 379 12.91 23.37 -24.36
C LEU A 379 12.84 22.26 -25.43
N ALA A 380 12.30 21.09 -25.08
CA ALA A 380 12.09 19.99 -26.01
C ALA A 380 10.83 20.19 -26.88
N VAL A 381 9.75 20.72 -26.29
CA VAL A 381 8.48 21.00 -26.99
C VAL A 381 8.60 22.22 -27.91
N TYR A 382 9.40 23.22 -27.51
CA TYR A 382 9.56 24.50 -28.22
C TYR A 382 11.02 24.84 -28.54
N PRO A 383 11.71 24.06 -29.41
CA PRO A 383 13.13 24.26 -29.67
C PRO A 383 13.42 25.63 -30.31
N GLY A 384 14.07 26.52 -29.54
CA GLY A 384 14.44 27.86 -30.01
C GLY A 384 13.30 28.89 -30.01
N GLU A 385 12.12 28.52 -29.50
CA GLU A 385 10.98 29.43 -29.31
C GLU A 385 10.80 29.85 -27.84
N ILE A 386 11.34 29.08 -26.90
CA ILE A 386 11.44 29.47 -25.49
C ILE A 386 12.87 29.23 -24.99
N THR A 387 13.35 30.11 -24.11
CA THR A 387 14.72 30.13 -23.61
C THR A 387 14.78 29.88 -22.11
N GLN A 388 15.97 29.52 -21.63
CA GLN A 388 16.25 29.37 -20.20
C GLN A 388 15.96 30.68 -19.45
N GLU A 389 16.38 31.81 -20.02
CA GLU A 389 16.21 33.13 -19.42
C GLU A 389 14.74 33.53 -19.29
N GLU A 390 13.89 33.18 -20.25
CA GLU A 390 12.45 33.42 -20.18
C GLU A 390 11.79 32.55 -19.10
N CYS A 391 12.17 31.28 -19.00
CA CYS A 391 11.70 30.40 -17.92
C CYS A 391 12.13 30.89 -16.54
N GLN A 392 13.37 31.37 -16.39
CA GLN A 392 13.82 32.01 -15.15
C GLN A 392 13.04 33.30 -14.86
N ALA A 393 12.75 34.12 -15.88
CA ALA A 393 11.95 35.33 -15.71
C ALA A 393 10.51 35.03 -15.24
N ILE A 394 9.92 33.90 -15.66
CA ILE A 394 8.62 33.43 -15.16
C ILE A 394 8.69 33.04 -13.69
N VAL A 395 9.73 32.31 -13.28
CA VAL A 395 9.97 31.98 -11.87
C VAL A 395 10.10 33.26 -11.03
N ASP A 396 10.99 34.16 -11.44
CA ASP A 396 11.27 35.42 -10.72
C ASP A 396 10.02 36.32 -10.64
N LEU A 397 9.20 36.31 -11.69
CA LEU A 397 7.92 37.01 -11.72
C LEU A 397 6.96 36.47 -10.65
N MET A 398 6.81 35.15 -10.57
CA MET A 398 5.88 34.53 -9.61
C MET A 398 6.39 34.60 -8.17
N ILE A 399 7.69 34.74 -7.93
CA ILE A 399 8.27 35.02 -6.59
C ILE A 399 7.80 36.39 -6.05
N GLN A 400 7.51 37.35 -6.93
CA GLN A 400 7.04 38.68 -6.52
C GLN A 400 5.60 38.67 -6.00
N ASN A 401 4.87 37.57 -6.17
CA ASN A 401 3.58 37.38 -5.52
C ASN A 401 3.80 37.20 -4.01
N VAL A 402 3.54 38.25 -3.24
CA VAL A 402 3.68 38.26 -1.78
C VAL A 402 2.34 38.11 -1.06
N GLU A 403 1.29 37.62 -1.74
CA GLU A 403 0.00 37.37 -1.09
C GLU A 403 0.21 36.48 0.14
N GLY A 404 -0.10 37.05 1.30
CA GLY A 404 0.19 36.48 2.60
C GLY A 404 -0.79 35.39 3.02
N ASN A 405 -1.03 34.41 2.15
CA ASN A 405 -1.93 33.29 2.41
C ASN A 405 -1.39 32.02 1.72
N LEU A 406 -1.99 30.86 2.02
CA LEU A 406 -1.72 29.59 1.32
C LEU A 406 -0.25 29.13 1.44
N ILE A 407 0.45 28.84 0.33
CA ILE A 407 1.80 28.24 0.36
C ILE A 407 2.77 29.12 1.15
N ARG A 408 2.69 30.45 0.97
CA ARG A 408 3.63 31.39 1.58
C ARG A 408 3.63 31.34 3.11
N PHE A 409 2.49 31.03 3.71
CA PHE A 409 2.33 30.98 5.18
C PHE A 409 2.69 29.61 5.76
N GLY A 410 2.78 28.58 4.90
CA GLY A 410 3.28 27.26 5.28
C GLY A 410 4.81 27.14 5.30
N VAL A 411 5.57 28.17 4.96
CA VAL A 411 7.04 28.12 4.91
C VAL A 411 7.69 29.28 5.70
N PRO A 412 8.95 29.12 6.17
CA PRO A 412 9.68 30.19 6.85
C PRO A 412 9.90 31.45 5.99
N ASP A 413 10.02 32.59 6.67
CA ASP A 413 10.46 33.83 6.03
C ASP A 413 11.87 33.67 5.44
N GLY A 414 12.02 34.03 4.17
CA GLY A 414 13.27 33.88 3.41
C GLY A 414 13.32 32.68 2.47
N VAL A 415 12.45 31.69 2.63
CA VAL A 415 12.23 30.65 1.60
C VAL A 415 11.59 31.31 0.39
N ALA A 416 12.13 31.10 -0.81
CA ALA A 416 11.54 31.62 -2.03
C ALA A 416 10.37 30.73 -2.47
N VAL A 417 9.23 31.36 -2.78
CA VAL A 417 8.01 30.68 -3.23
C VAL A 417 7.55 31.34 -4.53
N SER A 418 7.72 30.61 -5.63
CA SER A 418 7.30 31.04 -6.97
C SER A 418 5.89 30.51 -7.23
N HIS A 419 4.85 31.29 -6.94
CA HIS A 419 3.47 30.76 -6.91
C HIS A 419 2.39 31.68 -7.48
N LYS A 420 1.25 31.06 -7.80
CA LYS A 420 0.03 31.74 -8.21
C LYS A 420 -1.18 31.13 -7.51
N HIS A 421 -1.88 31.98 -6.74
CA HIS A 421 -3.14 31.63 -6.08
C HIS A 421 -4.35 31.85 -6.98
N GLY A 422 -5.46 31.20 -6.63
CA GLY A 422 -6.78 31.43 -7.21
C GLY A 422 -7.89 31.09 -6.23
N TRP A 423 -9.00 31.83 -6.29
CA TRP A 423 -10.20 31.52 -5.53
C TRP A 423 -11.46 31.94 -6.31
N SER A 424 -12.51 31.13 -6.16
CA SER A 424 -13.90 31.41 -6.53
C SER A 424 -14.75 31.46 -5.25
N PHE A 425 -16.08 31.44 -5.36
CA PHE A 425 -16.95 31.44 -4.18
C PHE A 425 -16.82 30.18 -3.35
N ASN A 426 -16.57 29.02 -3.98
CA ASN A 426 -16.55 27.72 -3.33
C ASN A 426 -15.28 26.90 -3.57
N GLU A 427 -14.26 27.47 -4.24
CA GLU A 427 -12.97 26.82 -4.49
C GLU A 427 -11.83 27.77 -4.14
N HIS A 428 -10.86 27.31 -3.35
CA HIS A 428 -9.66 28.07 -2.98
C HIS A 428 -8.42 27.22 -3.23
N GLY A 429 -7.40 27.77 -3.88
CA GLY A 429 -6.18 27.03 -4.15
C GLY A 429 -4.95 27.89 -4.47
N ASP A 430 -3.82 27.23 -4.52
CA ASP A 430 -2.50 27.80 -4.81
C ASP A 430 -1.63 26.76 -5.49
N ALA A 431 -0.75 27.22 -6.38
CA ALA A 431 0.21 26.37 -7.04
C ALA A 431 1.54 27.08 -7.23
N GLY A 432 2.65 26.39 -6.99
CA GLY A 432 3.97 26.99 -7.15
C GLY A 432 5.13 26.04 -6.94
N ILE A 433 6.34 26.63 -7.01
CA ILE A 433 7.62 25.99 -6.73
C ILE A 433 8.14 26.57 -5.41
N VAL A 434 8.51 25.70 -4.48
CA VAL A 434 9.13 26.08 -3.20
C VAL A 434 10.60 25.73 -3.24
N TYR A 435 11.46 26.73 -3.06
CA TYR A 435 12.91 26.56 -3.05
C TYR A 435 13.40 26.41 -1.60
N SER A 436 13.47 25.16 -1.12
CA SER A 436 13.74 24.87 0.29
C SER A 436 15.15 24.28 0.51
N PRO A 437 15.78 24.49 1.68
CA PRO A 437 17.13 24.00 1.93
C PRO A 437 17.31 22.48 1.80
N GLY A 438 16.30 21.70 2.19
CA GLY A 438 16.31 20.24 2.12
C GLY A 438 15.90 19.68 0.75
N GLY A 439 15.27 20.50 -0.08
CA GLY A 439 14.96 20.17 -1.47
C GLY A 439 13.88 21.03 -2.09
N ASP A 440 14.03 21.33 -3.38
CA ASP A 440 13.02 22.06 -4.13
C ASP A 440 11.85 21.13 -4.48
N PHE A 441 10.63 21.66 -4.42
CA PHE A 441 9.43 20.89 -4.77
C PHE A 441 8.37 21.75 -5.45
N VAL A 442 7.58 21.11 -6.30
CA VAL A 442 6.33 21.68 -6.81
C VAL A 442 5.21 21.33 -5.84
N ILE A 443 4.28 22.25 -5.66
CA ILE A 443 3.05 22.03 -4.90
C ILE A 443 1.87 22.66 -5.63
N TYR A 444 0.79 21.91 -5.77
CA TYR A 444 -0.55 22.37 -6.12
C TYR A 444 -1.49 21.91 -5.01
N THR A 445 -2.33 22.81 -4.52
CA THR A 445 -3.37 22.50 -3.54
C THR A 445 -4.64 23.26 -3.87
N LEU A 446 -5.77 22.57 -3.84
CA LEU A 446 -7.08 23.17 -4.00
C LEU A 446 -8.09 22.49 -3.08
N LEU A 447 -8.87 23.30 -2.38
CA LEU A 447 -10.05 22.87 -1.65
C LEU A 447 -11.30 23.43 -2.32
N ALA A 448 -12.32 22.59 -2.46
CA ALA A 448 -13.62 22.95 -3.01
C ALA A 448 -14.75 22.47 -2.09
N GLN A 449 -15.88 23.15 -2.13
CA GLN A 449 -17.15 22.58 -1.71
C GLN A 449 -18.06 22.43 -2.91
N PRO A 450 -17.98 21.30 -3.65
CA PRO A 450 -18.79 21.10 -4.83
C PRO A 450 -20.26 21.28 -4.53
N GLU A 451 -20.77 20.76 -3.41
CA GLU A 451 -22.20 20.79 -3.03
C GLU A 451 -22.68 22.12 -2.41
N SER A 452 -21.80 23.10 -2.20
CA SER A 452 -22.09 24.41 -1.62
C SER A 452 -21.71 25.53 -2.59
N ASP A 453 -22.43 26.64 -2.56
CA ASP A 453 -22.07 27.84 -3.34
C ASP A 453 -21.01 28.70 -2.63
N TRP A 454 -20.58 28.30 -1.42
CA TRP A 454 -19.64 29.06 -0.60
C TRP A 454 -18.68 28.16 0.17
N LEU A 455 -17.39 28.51 0.16
CA LEU A 455 -16.35 27.97 1.01
C LEU A 455 -15.74 29.12 1.83
N SER A 456 -15.82 29.05 3.16
CA SER A 456 -15.21 30.09 4.02
C SER A 456 -13.68 30.04 3.94
N SER A 457 -13.04 31.18 3.69
CA SER A 457 -11.57 31.31 3.72
C SER A 457 -11.01 31.08 5.13
N GLU A 458 -11.74 31.45 6.19
CA GLU A 458 -11.37 31.18 7.58
C GLU A 458 -11.25 29.67 7.88
N TYR A 459 -11.92 28.84 7.09
CA TYR A 459 -11.88 27.38 7.23
C TYR A 459 -10.86 26.73 6.29
N SER A 460 -10.84 27.16 5.02
CA SER A 460 -9.99 26.54 3.98
C SER A 460 -8.54 27.00 3.99
N PHE A 461 -8.27 28.28 4.27
CA PHE A 461 -6.89 28.79 4.25
C PHE A 461 -6.00 28.14 5.31
N PRO A 462 -6.44 27.92 6.56
CA PRO A 462 -5.66 27.15 7.52
C PRO A 462 -5.28 25.76 7.01
N ILE A 463 -6.23 25.02 6.42
CA ILE A 463 -5.95 23.68 5.88
C ILE A 463 -4.90 23.75 4.77
N LEU A 464 -5.03 24.68 3.82
CA LEU A 464 -4.07 24.85 2.72
C LEU A 464 -2.67 25.25 3.22
N ARG A 465 -2.59 26.12 4.24
CA ARG A 465 -1.32 26.51 4.89
C ARG A 465 -0.64 25.31 5.56
N GLU A 466 -1.42 24.49 6.24
CA GLU A 466 -0.92 23.29 6.91
C GLU A 466 -0.43 22.22 5.93
N ILE A 467 -1.08 22.06 4.77
CA ILE A 467 -0.56 21.18 3.70
C ILE A 467 0.81 21.68 3.20
N ALA A 468 0.94 23.00 2.99
CA ALA A 468 2.22 23.59 2.58
C ALA A 468 3.29 23.43 3.66
N ARG A 469 2.93 23.55 4.95
CA ARG A 469 3.84 23.35 6.09
C ARG A 469 4.28 21.90 6.24
N ALA A 470 3.35 20.95 6.11
CA ALA A 470 3.67 19.53 6.08
C ALA A 470 4.64 19.23 4.92
N SER A 471 4.37 19.79 3.74
CA SER A 471 5.26 19.64 2.57
C SER A 471 6.66 20.19 2.87
N TYR A 472 6.78 21.40 3.41
CA TYR A 472 8.08 21.96 3.78
C TYR A 472 8.82 21.10 4.83
N ASN A 473 8.12 20.65 5.87
CA ASN A 473 8.68 19.84 6.94
C ASN A 473 9.11 18.46 6.47
N TYR A 474 8.44 17.92 5.44
CA TYR A 474 8.84 16.68 4.80
C TYR A 474 10.27 16.76 4.23
N PHE A 475 10.55 17.83 3.48
CA PHE A 475 11.86 18.07 2.89
C PHE A 475 12.89 18.59 3.92
N ASN A 476 12.47 19.23 5.01
CA ASN A 476 13.35 19.92 5.96
C ASN A 476 13.34 19.31 7.37
N ARG A 477 13.47 17.98 7.47
CA ARG A 477 13.31 17.23 8.73
C ARG A 477 14.14 17.70 9.91
N GLU A 478 15.37 18.16 9.66
CA GLU A 478 16.29 18.58 10.72
C GLU A 478 15.96 19.96 11.28
N ASN A 479 15.25 20.78 10.49
CA ASN A 479 14.87 22.14 10.85
C ASN A 479 13.41 22.38 10.40
N PRO A 480 12.43 21.68 11.01
CA PRO A 480 11.03 21.85 10.66
C PRO A 480 10.55 23.26 10.99
N TYR A 481 9.60 23.74 10.23
CA TYR A 481 8.90 24.98 10.47
C TYR A 481 7.69 24.76 11.39
N GLU A 482 7.73 25.40 12.55
CA GLU A 482 6.70 25.31 13.60
C GLU A 482 5.48 26.23 13.32
N GLY A 483 5.53 27.05 12.26
CA GLY A 483 4.51 28.05 11.95
C GLY A 483 4.81 29.43 12.54
N ARG A 484 3.99 30.43 12.21
CA ARG A 484 4.06 31.78 12.82
C ARG A 484 3.31 31.79 14.15
N ALA A 485 3.76 32.59 15.11
CA ALA A 485 2.99 32.81 16.32
C ALA A 485 1.67 33.51 15.98
N MET A 486 0.59 33.20 16.70
CA MET A 486 -0.73 33.83 16.49
C MET A 486 -0.68 35.36 16.54
N ASP A 487 0.20 35.93 17.37
CA ASP A 487 0.41 37.37 17.51
C ASP A 487 0.91 38.00 16.18
N ASP A 488 1.72 37.28 15.39
CA ASP A 488 2.23 37.76 14.09
C ASP A 488 1.13 37.78 13.01
N LEU A 489 0.11 36.92 13.15
CA LEU A 489 -1.04 36.87 12.23
C LEU A 489 -2.02 38.04 12.50
N GLU A 490 -2.25 38.36 13.78
CA GLU A 490 -3.07 39.51 14.18
C GLU A 490 -2.41 40.85 13.79
N GLU A 491 -1.08 40.98 13.97
CA GLU A 491 -0.35 42.20 13.59
C GLU A 491 -0.37 42.44 12.06
N LEU A 492 -0.30 41.37 11.25
CA LEU A 492 -0.43 41.46 9.79
C LEU A 492 -1.86 41.79 9.33
N GLU A 493 -2.88 41.29 10.03
CA GLU A 493 -4.27 41.66 9.77
C GLU A 493 -4.56 43.12 10.18
N GLU A 494 -4.00 43.62 11.28
CA GLU A 494 -4.10 45.03 11.67
C GLU A 494 -3.40 45.98 10.68
N ILE A 495 -2.22 45.59 10.18
CA ILE A 495 -1.51 46.32 9.12
C ILE A 495 -2.33 46.32 7.82
N ARG A 496 -2.98 45.19 7.47
CA ARG A 496 -3.84 45.06 6.28
C ARG A 496 -5.16 45.84 6.41
N ALA A 497 -5.69 45.99 7.62
CA ALA A 497 -6.92 46.75 7.90
C ALA A 497 -6.72 48.28 7.94
N GLY A 498 -5.49 48.77 7.72
CA GLY A 498 -5.18 50.20 7.72
C GLY A 498 -5.10 50.81 9.12
N GLY A 499 -4.62 50.05 10.11
CA GLY A 499 -4.20 50.60 11.40
C GLY A 499 -3.08 51.63 11.22
N ASN A 500 -3.28 52.82 11.76
CA ASN A 500 -2.34 53.96 11.71
C ASN A 500 -0.95 53.66 12.27
#